data_AF-A0A914CBD6-F1
#
_entry.id   AF-A0A914CBD6-F1
#
_cell.length_a   1.000
_cell.length_b   1.000
_cell.length_c   1.000
_cell.angle_alpha   90.00
_cell.angle_beta   90.00
_cell.angle_gamma   90.00
#
_symmetry.space_group_name_H-M   'P 1'
#
loop_
_entity.id
_entity.type
_entity.pdbx_description
1 polymer ?
#
loop_
_entity_poly.entity_id
_entity_poly.type
_entity_poly.pdbx_seq_one_letter_code
_entity_poly.pdbx_strand_id
1 'polypeptide(L)'
;MIIMVVVLLTAKIAFAATDAMTDLKLIAAGVTKDKIASRAIFLTPLQIILPWLLGKQTAGPRPLNVFLWAYPYRLVMSGVFAALVYWTPYFREESGEYPYFYYVIWIGAYYLHQVSAYCIFLSMMAFNAQISDPKIGGTYMTLLNTLNNLGGNWPVTLVLSITDFFTFKNCVAKGTKTILGTCNTKKDADLCATSGDVCELAVDGYYISVAICTVIGIIWFRVFYNKIKMFQKIPRRDWRVMKNK
;
A
#
# COMPACT_ATOMS: atom_id res chain seq x y z
N MET A 1 -22.75 -12.03 4.88
CA MET A 1 -22.64 -10.58 4.58
C MET A 1 -21.62 -9.86 5.46
N ILE A 2 -21.73 -9.88 6.80
CA ILE A 2 -20.82 -9.16 7.72
C ILE A 2 -19.33 -9.48 7.48
N ILE A 3 -18.98 -10.75 7.32
CA ILE A 3 -17.58 -11.16 7.09
C ILE A 3 -17.02 -10.54 5.80
N MET A 4 -17.84 -10.36 4.76
CA MET A 4 -17.40 -9.72 3.52
C MET A 4 -17.15 -8.22 3.72
N VAL A 5 -17.98 -7.54 4.52
CA VAL A 5 -17.75 -6.14 4.91
C VAL A 5 -16.43 -6.01 5.66
N VAL A 6 -16.16 -6.90 6.61
CA VAL A 6 -14.87 -6.94 7.32
C VAL A 6 -13.72 -7.12 6.33
N VAL A 7 -13.83 -8.05 5.38
CA VAL A 7 -12.80 -8.26 4.34
C VAL A 7 -12.59 -7.00 3.50
N LEU A 8 -13.66 -6.35 3.03
CA LEU A 8 -13.58 -5.11 2.23
C LEU A 8 -12.89 -3.98 3.00
N LEU A 9 -13.17 -3.86 4.29
CA LEU A 9 -12.62 -2.80 5.14
C LEU A 9 -11.17 -3.06 5.57
N THR A 10 -10.72 -4.30 5.63
CA THR A 10 -9.42 -4.66 6.26
C THR A 10 -8.39 -5.23 5.30
N ALA A 11 -8.78 -5.65 4.09
CA ALA A 11 -7.88 -6.30 3.13
C ALA A 11 -6.63 -5.49 2.79
N LYS A 12 -6.72 -4.16 2.79
CA LYS A 12 -5.65 -3.26 2.33
C LYS A 12 -4.76 -2.74 3.46
N ILE A 13 -5.02 -3.08 4.72
CA ILE A 13 -4.18 -2.67 5.87
C ILE A 13 -2.72 -3.07 5.66
N ALA A 14 -2.49 -4.22 5.04
CA ALA A 14 -1.16 -4.75 4.80
C ALA A 14 -0.27 -3.87 3.92
N PHE A 15 -0.89 -3.06 3.06
CA PHE A 15 -0.18 -2.23 2.07
C PHE A 15 -0.13 -0.76 2.49
N ALA A 16 -0.81 -0.40 3.58
CA ALA A 16 -1.03 0.98 3.99
C ALA A 16 0.26 1.77 4.21
N ALA A 17 1.24 1.19 4.91
CA ALA A 17 2.54 1.84 5.15
C ALA A 17 3.30 2.10 3.84
N THR A 18 3.39 1.08 2.98
CA THR A 18 4.10 1.18 1.71
C THR A 18 3.44 2.21 0.79
N ASP A 19 2.12 2.12 0.61
CA ASP A 19 1.37 2.98 -0.31
C ASP A 19 1.34 4.45 0.18
N ALA A 20 1.32 4.69 1.49
CA ALA A 20 1.23 6.03 2.05
C ALA A 20 2.58 6.78 2.09
N MET A 21 3.67 6.06 2.38
CA MET A 21 4.92 6.69 2.80
C MET A 21 6.05 6.60 1.80
N THR A 22 6.02 5.64 0.86
CA THR A 22 7.15 5.43 -0.07
C THR A 22 7.44 6.69 -0.88
N ASP A 23 6.41 7.37 -1.39
CA ASP A 23 6.58 8.60 -2.15
C ASP A 23 7.12 9.75 -1.29
N LEU A 24 6.68 9.83 -0.03
CA LEU A 24 7.22 10.81 0.94
C LEU A 24 8.71 10.58 1.20
N LYS A 25 9.14 9.32 1.30
CA LYS A 25 10.56 8.96 1.49
C LYS A 25 11.41 9.25 0.25
N LEU A 26 10.89 8.98 -0.95
CA LEU A 26 11.58 9.33 -2.19
C LEU A 26 11.77 10.84 -2.33
N ILE A 27 10.74 11.63 -1.98
CA ILE A 27 10.84 13.10 -1.96
C ILE A 27 11.89 13.55 -0.94
N ALA A 28 11.87 12.99 0.28
CA ALA A 28 12.85 13.31 1.32
C ALA A 28 14.29 12.94 0.92
N ALA A 29 14.46 11.89 0.10
CA ALA A 29 15.76 11.51 -0.45
C ALA A 29 16.23 12.40 -1.62
N GLY A 30 15.40 13.35 -2.08
CA GLY A 30 15.76 14.31 -3.13
C GLY A 30 15.25 13.95 -4.53
N VAL A 31 14.38 12.94 -4.68
CA VAL A 31 13.71 12.69 -5.96
C VAL A 31 12.67 13.78 -6.21
N THR A 32 12.73 14.44 -7.36
CA THR A 32 11.79 15.52 -7.70
C THR A 32 10.36 15.02 -7.85
N LYS A 33 9.39 15.84 -7.43
CA LYS A 33 7.96 15.53 -7.51
C LYS A 33 7.51 15.25 -8.96
N ASP A 34 8.08 15.96 -9.93
CA ASP A 34 7.77 15.76 -11.35
C ASP A 34 8.18 14.37 -11.86
N LYS A 35 9.34 13.86 -11.42
CA LYS A 35 9.81 12.51 -11.74
C LYS A 35 8.97 11.42 -11.08
N ILE A 36 8.41 11.70 -9.90
CA ILE A 36 7.46 10.80 -9.23
C ILE A 36 6.10 10.80 -9.95
N ALA A 37 5.60 11.99 -10.32
CA ALA A 37 4.33 12.17 -10.99
C ALA A 37 4.32 11.58 -12.42
N SER A 38 5.46 11.65 -13.13
CA SER A 38 5.57 11.08 -14.47
C SER A 38 5.33 9.56 -14.51
N ARG A 39 5.53 8.84 -13.40
CA ARG A 39 5.20 7.41 -13.27
C ARG A 39 3.73 7.11 -13.54
N ALA A 40 2.81 8.05 -13.29
CA ALA A 40 1.39 7.87 -13.53
C ALA A 40 1.04 7.76 -15.03
N ILE A 41 1.76 8.49 -15.89
CA ILE A 41 1.55 8.48 -17.36
C ILE A 41 1.75 7.07 -17.90
N PHE A 42 2.75 6.39 -17.35
CA PHE A 42 3.14 5.03 -17.67
C PHE A 42 2.15 3.97 -17.18
N LEU A 43 1.20 4.29 -16.30
CA LEU A 43 0.19 3.32 -15.81
C LEU A 43 -0.99 3.13 -16.77
N THR A 44 -1.29 4.11 -17.61
CA THR A 44 -2.47 4.08 -18.48
C THR A 44 -2.49 2.85 -19.40
N PRO A 45 -1.39 2.49 -20.10
CA PRO A 45 -1.36 1.27 -20.92
C PRO A 45 -1.64 0.01 -20.10
N LEU A 46 -1.10 -0.06 -18.88
CA LEU A 46 -1.30 -1.19 -17.98
C LEU A 46 -2.77 -1.35 -17.59
N GLN A 47 -3.46 -0.24 -17.31
CA GLN A 47 -4.89 -0.22 -16.97
C GLN A 47 -5.79 -0.70 -18.12
N ILE A 48 -5.35 -0.54 -19.37
CA ILE A 48 -6.11 -0.98 -20.55
C ILE A 48 -5.83 -2.46 -20.83
N ILE A 49 -4.56 -2.88 -20.74
CA ILE A 49 -4.13 -4.24 -21.10
C ILE A 49 -4.55 -5.26 -20.04
N LEU A 50 -4.43 -4.94 -18.73
CA LEU A 50 -4.69 -5.89 -17.65
C LEU A 50 -6.14 -6.43 -17.62
N PRO A 51 -7.20 -5.60 -17.75
CA PRO A 51 -8.57 -6.11 -17.82
C PRO A 51 -8.79 -7.03 -19.02
N TRP A 52 -8.14 -6.76 -20.15
CA TRP A 52 -8.21 -7.63 -21.33
C TRP A 52 -7.55 -8.99 -21.07
N LEU A 53 -6.35 -9.01 -20.47
CA LEU A 53 -5.64 -10.25 -20.12
C LEU A 53 -6.37 -11.08 -19.05
N LEU A 54 -6.92 -10.42 -18.05
CA LEU A 54 -7.58 -11.06 -16.90
C LEU A 54 -9.08 -11.28 -17.12
N GLY A 55 -9.62 -10.85 -18.26
CA GLY A 55 -11.06 -10.86 -18.53
C GLY A 55 -11.71 -12.22 -18.37
N LYS A 56 -11.04 -13.30 -18.79
CA LYS A 56 -11.54 -14.67 -18.64
C LYS A 56 -11.62 -15.09 -17.16
N GLN A 57 -10.61 -14.72 -16.37
CA GLN A 57 -10.49 -15.08 -14.96
C GLN A 57 -11.45 -14.24 -14.08
N THR A 58 -11.63 -12.96 -14.41
CA THR A 58 -12.49 -12.03 -13.66
C THR A 58 -13.97 -12.17 -14.06
N ALA A 59 -14.29 -12.45 -15.32
CA ALA A 59 -15.66 -12.76 -15.75
C ALA A 59 -16.09 -14.20 -15.39
N GLY A 60 -15.12 -15.07 -15.09
CA GLY A 60 -15.37 -16.45 -14.69
C GLY A 60 -16.11 -16.60 -13.35
N PRO A 61 -16.41 -17.85 -12.94
CA PRO A 61 -17.17 -18.13 -11.72
C PRO A 61 -16.38 -17.87 -10.43
N ARG A 62 -15.06 -17.66 -10.53
CA ARG A 62 -14.14 -17.56 -9.39
C ARG A 62 -13.18 -16.36 -9.49
N PRO A 63 -13.72 -15.12 -9.55
CA PRO A 63 -12.90 -13.92 -9.73
C PRO A 63 -11.92 -13.68 -8.58
N LEU A 64 -12.30 -14.02 -7.34
CA LEU A 64 -11.48 -13.83 -6.15
C LEU A 64 -10.25 -14.75 -6.10
N ASN A 65 -10.12 -15.74 -7.00
CA ASN A 65 -8.86 -16.46 -7.12
C ASN A 65 -7.72 -15.52 -7.53
N VAL A 66 -7.97 -14.59 -8.46
CA VAL A 66 -6.97 -13.60 -8.89
C VAL A 66 -6.52 -12.74 -7.69
N PHE A 67 -7.46 -12.35 -6.82
CA PHE A 67 -7.14 -11.69 -5.55
C PHE A 67 -6.18 -12.53 -4.69
N LEU A 68 -6.50 -13.82 -4.51
CA LEU A 68 -5.71 -14.72 -3.65
C LEU A 68 -4.30 -14.99 -4.20
N TRP A 69 -4.10 -14.98 -5.52
CA TRP A 69 -2.78 -15.10 -6.14
C TRP A 69 -1.99 -13.79 -6.08
N ALA A 70 -2.65 -12.65 -6.30
CA ALA A 70 -1.98 -11.35 -6.33
C ALA A 70 -1.62 -10.82 -4.92
N TYR A 71 -2.37 -11.18 -3.89
CA TYR A 71 -2.15 -10.73 -2.51
C TYR A 71 -0.76 -11.06 -1.95
N PRO A 72 -0.29 -12.33 -1.94
CA PRO A 72 1.04 -12.65 -1.41
C PRO A 72 2.16 -11.99 -2.23
N TYR A 73 2.00 -11.91 -3.55
CA TYR A 73 2.95 -11.19 -4.40
C TYR A 73 3.03 -9.71 -4.02
N ARG A 74 1.89 -9.05 -3.78
CA ARG A 74 1.86 -7.65 -3.36
C ARG A 74 2.53 -7.44 -2.00
N LEU A 75 2.37 -8.38 -1.06
CA LEU A 75 3.09 -8.34 0.23
C LEU A 75 4.61 -8.37 0.05
N VAL A 76 5.10 -9.23 -0.85
CA VAL A 76 6.53 -9.28 -1.18
C VAL A 76 6.99 -7.95 -1.77
N MET A 77 6.21 -7.38 -2.68
CA MET A 77 6.52 -6.07 -3.28
C MET A 77 6.56 -4.94 -2.26
N SER A 78 5.77 -4.98 -1.19
CA SER A 78 5.87 -4.04 -0.06
C SER A 78 7.25 -4.08 0.62
N GLY A 79 7.80 -5.29 0.81
CA GLY A 79 9.16 -5.46 1.32
C GLY A 79 10.24 -5.00 0.33
N VAL A 80 10.05 -5.31 -0.96
CA VAL A 80 10.96 -4.84 -2.04
C VAL A 80 11.01 -3.31 -2.07
N PHE A 81 9.88 -2.63 -1.95
CA PHE A 81 9.84 -1.16 -1.93
C PHE A 81 10.59 -0.61 -0.72
N ALA A 82 10.40 -1.19 0.46
CA ALA A 82 11.16 -0.78 1.64
C ALA A 82 12.68 -0.96 1.42
N ALA A 83 13.10 -2.09 0.86
CA ALA A 83 14.51 -2.32 0.51
C ALA A 83 15.04 -1.31 -0.51
N LEU A 84 14.25 -0.98 -1.54
CA LEU A 84 14.63 0.02 -2.53
C LEU A 84 14.76 1.42 -1.92
N VAL A 85 13.84 1.82 -1.02
CA VAL A 85 13.94 3.10 -0.28
C VAL A 85 15.22 3.14 0.56
N TYR A 86 15.57 2.03 1.20
CA TYR A 86 16.80 1.92 1.99
C TYR A 86 18.06 2.07 1.12
N TRP A 87 18.04 1.55 -0.10
CA TRP A 87 19.17 1.67 -1.03
C TRP A 87 19.23 2.99 -1.79
N THR A 88 18.12 3.72 -1.92
CA THR A 88 18.06 5.01 -2.61
C THR A 88 19.23 5.95 -2.28
N PRO A 89 19.57 6.27 -1.02
CA PRO A 89 20.63 7.23 -0.73
C PRO A 89 22.01 6.82 -1.27
N TYR A 90 22.29 5.53 -1.47
CA TYR A 90 23.57 5.06 -2.00
C TYR A 90 23.75 5.29 -3.50
N PHE A 91 22.65 5.51 -4.23
CA PHE A 91 22.66 5.82 -5.66
C PHE A 91 22.72 7.33 -5.95
N ARG A 92 22.79 8.17 -4.91
CA ARG A 92 22.83 9.61 -5.07
C ARG A 92 24.23 10.05 -5.47
N GLU A 93 24.34 10.71 -6.61
CA GLU A 93 25.60 11.25 -7.12
C GLU A 93 25.99 12.54 -6.38
N GLU A 94 27.26 12.96 -6.47
CA GLU A 94 27.75 14.21 -5.87
C GLU A 94 27.05 15.46 -6.46
N SER A 95 26.56 15.36 -7.69
CA SER A 95 25.70 16.36 -8.35
C SER A 95 24.34 16.54 -7.66
N GLY A 96 23.97 15.61 -6.77
CA GLY A 96 22.67 15.54 -6.12
C GLY A 96 21.60 14.84 -6.95
N GLU A 97 21.91 14.43 -8.19
CA GLU A 97 21.02 13.66 -9.06
C GLU A 97 21.18 12.14 -8.89
N TYR A 98 20.29 11.39 -9.55
CA TYR A 98 20.33 9.93 -9.57
C TYR A 98 20.61 9.45 -10.99
N PRO A 99 21.38 8.36 -11.16
CA PRO A 99 21.69 7.81 -12.47
C PRO A 99 20.42 7.26 -13.15
N TYR A 100 20.41 7.25 -14.48
CA TYR A 100 19.26 6.75 -15.26
C TYR A 100 18.84 5.32 -14.89
N PHE A 101 19.81 4.44 -14.63
CA PHE A 101 19.58 3.05 -14.24
C PHE A 101 18.76 2.91 -12.94
N TYR A 102 18.97 3.81 -11.96
CA TYR A 102 18.17 3.85 -10.73
C TYR A 102 16.68 4.07 -11.04
N TYR A 103 16.37 5.00 -11.94
CA TYR A 103 14.99 5.26 -12.35
C TYR A 103 14.38 4.08 -13.10
N VAL A 104 15.14 3.38 -13.94
CA VAL A 104 14.67 2.17 -14.64
C VAL A 104 14.29 1.07 -13.64
N ILE A 105 15.12 0.81 -12.61
CA ILE A 105 14.80 -0.15 -11.55
C ILE A 105 13.52 0.25 -10.82
N TRP A 106 13.42 1.51 -10.38
CA TRP A 106 12.27 1.99 -9.63
C TRP A 106 10.98 1.94 -10.44
N ILE A 107 11.03 2.33 -11.72
CA ILE A 107 9.90 2.23 -12.63
C ILE A 107 9.50 0.77 -12.80
N GLY A 108 10.45 -0.14 -13.07
CA GLY A 108 10.18 -1.57 -13.20
C GLY A 108 9.53 -2.17 -11.95
N ALA A 109 10.07 -1.90 -10.77
CA ALA A 109 9.50 -2.32 -9.50
C ALA A 109 8.09 -1.73 -9.28
N TYR A 110 7.89 -0.47 -9.65
CA TYR A 110 6.60 0.20 -9.57
C TYR A 110 5.54 -0.45 -10.46
N TYR A 111 5.86 -0.76 -11.70
CA TYR A 111 4.97 -1.47 -12.61
C TYR A 111 4.57 -2.84 -12.08
N LEU A 112 5.55 -3.60 -11.60
CA LEU A 112 5.35 -4.91 -11.00
C LEU A 112 4.40 -4.84 -9.79
N HIS A 113 4.64 -3.90 -8.88
CA HIS A 113 3.72 -3.62 -7.78
C HIS A 113 2.31 -3.29 -8.27
N GLN A 114 2.20 -2.42 -9.28
CA GLN A 114 0.91 -1.95 -9.78
C GLN A 114 0.10 -3.04 -10.48
N VAL A 115 0.74 -3.99 -11.17
CA VAL A 115 0.05 -5.18 -11.71
C VAL A 115 -0.75 -5.88 -10.61
N SER A 116 -0.12 -6.14 -9.46
CA SER A 116 -0.78 -6.85 -8.36
C SER A 116 -1.88 -6.03 -7.70
N ALA A 117 -1.69 -4.71 -7.57
CA ALA A 117 -2.70 -3.81 -7.06
C ALA A 117 -3.94 -3.78 -7.96
N TYR A 118 -3.75 -3.72 -9.28
CA TYR A 118 -4.84 -3.79 -10.25
C TYR A 118 -5.52 -5.16 -10.28
N CYS A 119 -4.77 -6.26 -10.20
CA CYS A 119 -5.35 -7.60 -10.09
C CYS A 119 -6.30 -7.72 -8.88
N ILE A 120 -5.88 -7.22 -7.72
CA ILE A 120 -6.71 -7.17 -6.50
C ILE A 120 -7.95 -6.29 -6.72
N PHE A 121 -7.78 -5.11 -7.31
CA PHE A 121 -8.88 -4.20 -7.56
C PHE A 121 -9.92 -4.78 -8.53
N LEU A 122 -9.48 -5.25 -9.70
CA LEU A 122 -10.33 -5.80 -10.74
C LEU A 122 -11.09 -7.05 -10.28
N SER A 123 -10.43 -7.93 -9.53
CA SER A 123 -11.07 -9.14 -9.00
C SER A 123 -12.15 -8.84 -7.96
N MET A 124 -11.92 -7.87 -7.08
CA MET A 124 -12.94 -7.43 -6.12
C MET A 124 -14.12 -6.75 -6.83
N MET A 125 -13.84 -5.87 -7.79
CA MET A 125 -14.88 -5.21 -8.60
C MET A 125 -15.72 -6.23 -9.38
N ALA A 126 -15.08 -7.20 -10.03
CA ALA A 126 -15.78 -8.26 -10.75
C ALA A 126 -16.64 -9.11 -9.81
N PHE A 127 -16.12 -9.46 -8.62
CA PHE A 127 -16.89 -10.19 -7.62
C PHE A 127 -18.11 -9.40 -7.14
N ASN A 128 -17.92 -8.13 -6.76
CA ASN A 128 -19.00 -7.24 -6.31
C ASN A 128 -20.10 -7.09 -7.37
N ALA A 129 -19.73 -6.97 -8.65
CA ALA A 129 -20.68 -6.92 -9.75
C ALA A 129 -21.47 -8.24 -9.88
N GLN A 130 -20.82 -9.39 -9.72
CA GLN A 130 -21.48 -10.70 -9.85
C GLN A 130 -22.46 -11.01 -8.71
N ILE A 131 -22.22 -10.51 -7.50
CA ILE A 131 -23.09 -10.74 -6.33
C ILE A 131 -24.18 -9.69 -6.16
N SER A 132 -24.11 -8.59 -6.91
CA SER A 132 -25.10 -7.52 -6.85
C SER A 132 -26.46 -8.00 -7.37
N ASP A 133 -27.52 -7.68 -6.63
CA ASP A 133 -28.89 -8.07 -6.96
C ASP A 133 -29.34 -7.29 -8.21
N PRO A 134 -29.81 -7.95 -9.29
CA PRO A 134 -30.25 -7.26 -10.50
C PRO A 134 -31.33 -6.20 -10.29
N LYS A 135 -32.18 -6.33 -9.25
CA LYS A 135 -33.25 -5.36 -8.97
C LYS A 135 -32.73 -4.06 -8.35
N ILE A 136 -31.63 -4.11 -7.60
CA ILE A 136 -31.03 -2.96 -6.89
C ILE A 136 -29.51 -2.89 -7.10
N GLY A 137 -29.05 -3.31 -8.28
CA GLY A 137 -27.64 -3.58 -8.55
C GLY A 137 -26.78 -2.33 -8.41
N GLY A 138 -27.29 -1.17 -8.84
CA GLY A 138 -26.58 0.10 -8.71
C GLY A 138 -26.31 0.51 -7.26
N THR A 139 -27.32 0.39 -6.39
CA THR A 139 -27.18 0.70 -4.95
C THR A 139 -26.25 -0.28 -4.26
N TYR A 140 -26.40 -1.58 -4.53
CA TYR A 140 -25.57 -2.61 -3.90
C TYR A 140 -24.10 -2.48 -4.34
N MET A 141 -23.86 -2.31 -5.64
CA MET A 141 -22.51 -2.11 -6.19
C MET A 141 -21.85 -0.85 -5.62
N THR A 142 -22.58 0.25 -5.54
CA THR A 142 -22.08 1.51 -4.96
C THR A 142 -21.69 1.31 -3.49
N LEU A 143 -22.53 0.69 -2.67
CA LEU A 143 -22.21 0.41 -1.26
C LEU A 143 -20.93 -0.42 -1.11
N LEU A 144 -20.79 -1.49 -1.88
CA LEU A 144 -19.62 -2.37 -1.81
C LEU A 144 -18.34 -1.66 -2.25
N ASN A 145 -18.43 -0.79 -3.26
CA ASN A 145 -17.30 0.02 -3.71
C ASN A 145 -16.92 1.08 -2.68
N THR A 146 -17.90 1.70 -2.02
CA THR A 146 -17.67 2.62 -0.90
C THR A 146 -16.92 1.94 0.24
N LEU A 147 -17.35 0.73 0.63
CA LEU A 147 -16.65 -0.05 1.66
C LEU A 147 -15.22 -0.42 1.24
N ASN A 148 -15.01 -0.81 -0.02
CA ASN A 148 -13.69 -1.16 -0.54
C ASN A 148 -12.74 0.06 -0.64
N ASN A 149 -13.27 1.23 -0.95
CA ASN A 149 -12.50 2.48 -1.01
C ASN A 149 -12.18 2.98 0.41
N LEU A 150 -13.17 2.95 1.31
CA LEU A 150 -12.96 3.26 2.72
C LEU A 150 -11.87 2.35 3.31
N GLY A 151 -11.94 1.05 3.04
CA GLY A 151 -10.94 0.05 3.46
C GLY A 151 -9.52 0.28 2.93
N GLY A 152 -9.35 1.12 1.91
CA GLY A 152 -8.03 1.57 1.46
C GLY A 152 -7.55 2.84 2.15
N ASN A 153 -8.46 3.77 2.43
CA ASN A 153 -8.10 5.09 2.94
C ASN A 153 -7.88 5.13 4.45
N TRP A 154 -8.76 4.52 5.25
CA TRP A 154 -8.63 4.59 6.72
C TRP A 154 -7.32 3.96 7.24
N PRO A 155 -6.80 2.83 6.69
CA PRO A 155 -5.53 2.29 7.15
C PRO A 155 -4.35 3.21 6.83
N VAL A 156 -4.38 3.89 5.68
CA VAL A 156 -3.36 4.87 5.29
C VAL A 156 -3.32 6.02 6.27
N THR A 157 -4.47 6.60 6.60
CA THR A 157 -4.56 7.68 7.61
C THR A 157 -4.02 7.20 8.95
N LEU A 158 -4.44 6.02 9.41
CA LEU A 158 -3.99 5.46 10.68
C LEU A 158 -2.47 5.28 10.72
N VAL A 159 -1.88 4.65 9.69
CA VAL A 159 -0.43 4.40 9.65
C VAL A 159 0.35 5.71 9.64
N LEU A 160 -0.08 6.71 8.87
CA LEU A 160 0.57 8.02 8.88
C LEU A 160 0.49 8.69 10.25
N SER A 161 -0.66 8.61 10.94
CA SER A 161 -0.82 9.20 12.27
C SER A 161 0.03 8.52 13.36
N ILE A 162 0.28 7.21 13.24
CA ILE A 162 1.05 6.48 14.27
C ILE A 162 2.54 6.38 13.99
N THR A 163 2.98 6.65 12.75
CA THR A 163 4.38 6.49 12.34
C THR A 163 5.34 7.38 13.13
N ASP A 164 4.90 8.57 13.54
CA ASP A 164 5.72 9.48 14.35
C ASP A 164 6.09 8.87 15.71
N PHE A 165 5.24 7.99 16.28
CA PHE A 165 5.58 7.24 17.50
C PHE A 165 6.68 6.19 17.28
N PHE A 166 6.85 5.70 16.05
CA PHE A 166 7.90 4.74 15.69
C PHE A 166 9.18 5.42 15.17
N THR A 167 9.18 6.75 15.06
CA THR A 167 10.31 7.51 14.53
C THR A 167 11.13 8.07 15.67
N PHE A 168 12.40 7.69 15.74
CA PHE A 168 13.33 8.15 16.78
C PHE A 168 14.44 8.98 16.17
N LYS A 169 14.71 10.14 16.78
CA LYS A 169 15.73 11.09 16.37
C LYS A 169 16.71 11.33 17.52
N ASN A 170 17.99 11.39 17.19
CA ASN A 170 19.06 11.67 18.13
C ASN A 170 19.64 13.05 17.88
N CYS A 171 19.96 13.77 18.95
CA CYS A 171 20.75 14.99 18.87
C CYS A 171 22.22 14.60 18.75
N VAL A 172 22.86 15.04 17.68
CA VAL A 172 24.23 14.66 17.32
C VAL A 172 25.10 15.91 17.25
N ALA A 173 26.23 15.87 17.96
CA ALA A 173 27.16 16.97 18.00
C ALA A 173 27.76 17.26 16.62
N LYS A 174 27.72 18.53 16.19
CA LYS A 174 28.20 18.93 14.87
C LYS A 174 29.73 18.79 14.79
N GLY A 175 30.21 17.77 14.07
CA GLY A 175 31.63 17.53 13.79
C GLY A 175 32.24 16.28 14.44
N THR A 176 31.75 15.85 15.61
CA THR A 176 32.22 14.62 16.29
C THR A 176 31.28 13.43 16.17
N LYS A 177 30.06 13.64 15.65
CA LYS A 177 29.00 12.61 15.55
C LYS A 177 28.68 11.91 16.89
N THR A 178 28.96 12.58 18.00
CA THR A 178 28.64 12.05 19.33
C THR A 178 27.16 12.27 19.64
N ILE A 179 26.51 11.24 20.19
CA ILE A 179 25.09 11.29 20.56
C ILE A 179 24.98 11.99 21.91
N LEU A 180 24.35 13.17 21.92
CA LEU A 180 24.19 14.00 23.12
C LEU A 180 22.87 13.71 23.85
N GLY A 181 21.88 13.19 23.14
CA GLY A 181 20.56 12.87 23.68
C GLY A 181 19.54 12.58 22.58
N THR A 182 18.26 12.55 22.94
CA THR A 182 17.14 12.35 22.00
C THR A 182 16.46 13.67 21.66
N CYS A 183 16.03 13.84 20.41
CA CYS A 183 15.33 15.04 19.93
C CYS A 183 13.94 14.72 19.34
N ASN A 184 13.19 13.88 20.05
CA ASN A 184 11.88 13.41 19.58
C ASN A 184 10.76 14.45 19.76
N THR A 185 10.87 15.32 20.77
CA THR A 185 9.91 16.41 20.97
C THR A 185 10.40 17.69 20.33
N LYS A 186 9.47 18.61 20.00
CA LYS A 186 9.84 19.94 19.46
C LYS A 186 10.77 20.68 20.41
N LYS A 187 10.53 20.60 21.73
CA LYS A 187 11.38 21.23 22.75
C LYS A 187 12.81 20.71 22.71
N ASP A 188 12.97 19.39 22.62
CA ASP A 188 14.30 18.77 22.60
C ASP A 188 15.03 19.04 21.28
N ALA A 189 14.29 19.10 20.16
CA ALA A 189 14.83 19.49 18.86
C ALA A 189 15.27 20.96 18.85
N ASP A 190 14.49 21.86 19.45
CA ASP A 190 14.82 23.29 19.55
C ASP A 190 16.05 23.51 20.46
N LEU A 191 16.15 22.77 21.57
CA LEU A 191 17.32 22.78 22.45
C LEU A 191 18.57 22.30 21.72
N CYS A 192 18.48 21.18 21.00
CA CYS A 192 19.57 20.64 20.19
C CYS A 192 20.05 21.66 19.13
N ALA A 193 19.11 22.30 18.43
CA ALA A 193 19.43 23.31 17.43
C ALA A 193 20.06 24.56 18.03
N THR A 194 19.61 25.00 19.21
CA THR A 194 20.16 26.16 19.94
C THR A 194 21.59 25.91 20.41
N SER A 195 21.93 24.67 20.75
CA SER A 195 23.29 24.23 21.09
C SER A 195 24.23 24.15 19.88
N GLY A 196 23.73 24.40 18.66
CA GLY A 196 24.51 24.30 17.43
C GLY A 196 24.63 22.88 16.86
N ASP A 197 23.85 21.94 17.41
CA ASP A 197 23.88 20.52 17.07
C ASP A 197 22.76 20.14 16.08
N VAL A 198 22.83 18.93 15.51
CA VAL A 198 21.91 18.48 14.47
C VAL A 198 21.07 17.32 14.97
N CYS A 199 19.75 17.44 14.81
CA CYS A 199 18.82 16.35 15.10
C CYS A 199 18.76 15.39 13.91
N GLU A 200 19.50 14.30 14.01
CA GLU A 200 19.58 13.26 12.97
C GLU A 200 18.60 12.12 13.25
N LEU A 201 18.09 11.51 12.18
CA LEU A 201 17.12 10.43 12.27
C LEU A 201 17.85 9.12 12.58
N ALA A 202 17.57 8.53 13.75
CA ALA A 202 18.22 7.32 14.22
C ALA A 202 17.48 6.06 13.78
N VAL A 203 16.14 6.07 13.93
CA VAL A 203 15.28 4.97 13.51
C VAL A 203 14.11 5.54 12.73
N ASP A 204 13.93 5.04 11.51
CA ASP A 204 12.85 5.47 10.64
C ASP A 204 11.61 4.61 10.85
N GLY A 205 10.55 5.23 11.37
CA GLY A 205 9.26 4.59 11.60
C GLY A 205 8.67 3.95 10.35
N TYR A 206 9.09 4.35 9.14
CA TYR A 206 8.67 3.72 7.88
C TYR A 206 8.96 2.22 7.84
N TYR A 207 10.18 1.79 8.17
CA TYR A 207 10.54 0.36 8.07
C TYR A 207 9.79 -0.47 9.11
N ILE A 208 9.60 0.08 10.31
CA ILE A 208 8.83 -0.55 11.38
C ILE A 208 7.36 -0.67 10.95
N SER A 209 6.76 0.42 10.44
CA SER A 209 5.39 0.43 9.94
C SER A 209 5.18 -0.58 8.80
N VAL A 210 6.10 -0.67 7.83
CA VAL A 210 6.03 -1.67 6.75
C VAL A 210 6.12 -3.09 7.30
N ALA A 211 7.02 -3.36 8.26
CA ALA A 211 7.16 -4.66 8.88
C ALA A 211 5.87 -5.08 9.63
N ILE A 212 5.32 -4.18 10.45
CA ILE A 212 4.05 -4.41 11.18
C ILE A 212 2.90 -4.66 10.20
N CYS A 213 2.72 -3.80 9.20
CA CYS A 213 1.69 -3.96 8.16
C CYS A 213 1.84 -5.30 7.43
N THR A 214 3.07 -5.71 7.09
CA THR A 214 3.34 -6.99 6.42
C THR A 214 2.96 -8.17 7.29
N VAL A 215 3.33 -8.17 8.58
CA VAL A 215 2.96 -9.22 9.54
C VAL A 215 1.44 -9.31 9.69
N ILE A 216 0.76 -8.17 9.85
CA ILE A 216 -0.70 -8.08 9.89
C ILE A 216 -1.30 -8.66 8.60
N GLY A 217 -0.73 -8.33 7.44
CA GLY A 217 -1.15 -8.84 6.14
C GLY A 217 -1.02 -10.36 5.99
N ILE A 218 0.08 -10.94 6.49
CA ILE A 218 0.29 -12.39 6.48
C ILE A 218 -0.76 -13.09 7.36
N ILE A 219 -1.00 -12.57 8.56
CA ILE A 219 -2.02 -13.10 9.48
C ILE A 219 -3.41 -12.96 8.85
N TRP A 220 -3.74 -11.77 8.34
CA TRP A 220 -5.00 -11.49 7.67
C TRP A 220 -5.24 -12.44 6.50
N PHE A 221 -4.24 -12.63 5.65
CA PHE A 221 -4.33 -13.52 4.50
C PHE A 221 -4.64 -14.94 4.96
N ARG A 222 -3.91 -15.47 5.95
CA ARG A 222 -4.15 -16.83 6.50
C ARG A 222 -5.57 -16.98 7.05
N VAL A 223 -6.04 -16.01 7.83
CA VAL A 223 -7.37 -16.04 8.49
C VAL A 223 -8.51 -15.96 7.47
N PHE A 224 -8.39 -15.08 6.47
CA PHE A 224 -9.46 -14.82 5.50
C PHE A 224 -9.35 -15.66 4.22
N TYR A 225 -8.26 -16.37 3.97
CA TYR A 225 -8.06 -17.19 2.77
C TYR A 225 -9.24 -18.14 2.48
N ASN A 226 -9.61 -18.95 3.48
CA ASN A 226 -10.70 -19.92 3.35
C ASN A 226 -12.07 -19.23 3.23
N LYS A 227 -12.25 -18.07 3.89
CA LYS A 227 -13.49 -17.28 3.84
C LYS A 227 -13.68 -16.67 2.45
N ILE A 228 -12.62 -16.09 1.87
CA ILE A 228 -12.60 -15.54 0.51
C ILE A 228 -12.87 -16.65 -0.52
N LYS A 229 -12.27 -17.85 -0.35
CA LYS A 229 -12.62 -19.02 -1.18
C LYS A 229 -14.09 -19.43 -1.05
N MET A 230 -14.67 -19.33 0.15
CA MET A 230 -16.07 -19.67 0.37
C MET A 230 -17.02 -18.66 -0.29
N PHE A 231 -16.69 -17.37 -0.33
CA PHE A 231 -17.56 -16.35 -0.93
C PHE A 231 -17.93 -16.65 -2.38
N GLN A 232 -16.96 -17.09 -3.17
CA GLN A 232 -17.14 -17.48 -4.57
C GLN A 232 -17.75 -18.88 -4.77
N LYS A 233 -18.03 -19.63 -3.70
CA LYS A 233 -18.81 -20.89 -3.74
C LYS A 233 -20.29 -20.68 -3.43
N ILE A 234 -20.65 -19.56 -2.80
CA ILE A 234 -22.05 -19.27 -2.44
C ILE A 234 -22.83 -18.97 -3.73
N PRO A 235 -23.97 -19.66 -3.98
CA PRO A 235 -24.82 -19.37 -5.12
C PRO A 235 -25.25 -17.91 -5.17
N ARG A 236 -25.24 -17.30 -6.37
CA ARG A 236 -25.60 -15.89 -6.58
C ARG A 236 -26.97 -15.51 -6.00
N ARG A 237 -27.92 -16.46 -5.97
CA ARG A 237 -29.26 -16.27 -5.38
C ARG A 237 -29.22 -15.94 -3.88
N ASP A 238 -28.24 -16.48 -3.15
CA ASP A 238 -28.14 -16.30 -1.69
C ASP A 238 -27.50 -14.95 -1.32
N TRP A 239 -26.89 -14.27 -2.30
CA TRP A 239 -26.40 -12.91 -2.17
C TRP A 239 -27.49 -11.85 -2.41
N ARG A 240 -28.60 -12.24 -3.05
CA ARG A 240 -29.69 -11.32 -3.39
C ARG A 240 -30.46 -10.93 -2.15
N VAL A 241 -30.75 -9.64 -2.03
CA VAL A 241 -31.58 -9.10 -0.94
C VAL A 241 -33.05 -9.45 -1.23
N MET A 242 -33.46 -9.39 -2.49
CA MET A 242 -34.79 -9.75 -2.92
C MET A 242 -34.82 -11.22 -3.32
N LYS A 243 -35.30 -12.09 -2.43
CA LYS A 243 -35.59 -13.47 -2.79
C LYS A 243 -36.76 -13.48 -3.77
N ASN A 244 -36.58 -14.07 -4.95
CA ASN A 244 -37.72 -14.37 -5.82
C ASN A 244 -38.61 -15.37 -5.06
N LYS A 245 -39.89 -15.02 -4.89
CA LYS A 245 -40.92 -15.97 -4.45
C LYS A 245 -41.01 -17.12 -5.43
#